data_AF-A0A534J6P6-F1
#
_entry.id   AF-A0A534J6P6-F1
#
_cell.length_a   1.000
_cell.length_b   1.000
_cell.length_c   1.000
_cell.angle_alpha   90.00
_cell.angle_beta   90.00
_cell.angle_gamma   90.00
#
_symmetry.space_group_name_H-M   'P 1'
#
loop_
_entity.id
_entity.type
_entity.pdbx_description
1 polymer ?
#
loop_
_entity_poly.entity_id
_entity_poly.type
_entity_poly.pdbx_seq_one_letter_code
_entity_poly.pdbx_strand_id
1 'polypeptide(L)'
;MTDLTDILLHIPLLSGLVWLANGAWPWFRGLRTSPEKAFVAASLLVGTWAILDWVFFHTSDLGLAILISKVRITVFSLAWLAFLYFGRWLSRSRSWFDYVVILPVLGAVAISWTVLTQSAYATSSGPRLVRDPLWYSAFLVQTAAYIALAFSYIAWDLRKASFSSSTTRRKLTAIFAALVVTMAAWLVTNAYNTLTQNEGFPALSSILVIPGLLVLVFLAPVSTRDLLAIMRKLSVAPARPFAAIWFHNSGQPLAQVVLPGEAAPDAATLSDLAQAVDHVLVEGLRSNPGSLRQLQHEKHSFVFEKGTHVTIVVLVRGRPTEALRSELRNAVREFEVVHGRQLATWESASAVADEALTALDEVIAPKIL
;
A
#
# COMPACT_ATOMS: atom_id res chain seq x y z
N MET A 1 -9.12 -40.99 -9.97
CA MET A 1 -9.83 -39.79 -10.43
C MET A 1 -9.82 -38.85 -9.25
N THR A 2 -9.19 -37.68 -9.36
CA THR A 2 -9.27 -36.63 -8.32
C THR A 2 -10.70 -36.13 -8.27
N ASP A 3 -11.38 -36.31 -7.13
CA ASP A 3 -12.73 -35.79 -6.97
C ASP A 3 -12.70 -34.27 -7.04
N LEU A 4 -13.77 -33.65 -7.54
CA LEU A 4 -13.89 -32.19 -7.65
C LEU A 4 -13.60 -31.51 -6.30
N THR A 5 -13.91 -32.19 -5.20
CA THR A 5 -13.61 -31.78 -3.82
C THR A 5 -12.11 -31.59 -3.57
N ASP A 6 -11.24 -32.45 -4.09
CA ASP A 6 -9.79 -32.34 -3.89
C ASP A 6 -9.24 -31.05 -4.49
N ILE A 7 -9.74 -30.67 -5.68
CA ILE A 7 -9.36 -29.42 -6.34
C ILE A 7 -9.85 -28.20 -5.53
N LEU A 8 -11.09 -28.27 -5.02
CA LEU A 8 -11.70 -27.17 -4.26
C LEU A 8 -10.94 -26.87 -2.95
N LEU A 9 -10.27 -27.86 -2.35
CA LEU A 9 -9.44 -27.67 -1.14
C LEU A 9 -8.19 -26.83 -1.38
N HIS A 10 -7.71 -26.72 -2.63
CA HIS A 10 -6.52 -25.94 -2.97
C HIS A 10 -6.82 -24.50 -3.43
N ILE A 11 -8.06 -24.20 -3.82
CA ILE A 11 -8.45 -22.85 -4.27
C ILE A 11 -8.25 -21.76 -3.18
N PRO A 12 -8.44 -22.01 -1.87
CA PRO A 12 -8.15 -21.02 -0.84
C PRO A 12 -6.70 -20.51 -0.90
N LEU A 13 -5.73 -21.37 -1.26
CA LEU A 13 -4.34 -20.95 -1.43
C LEU A 13 -4.19 -19.93 -2.56
N LEU A 14 -4.80 -20.20 -3.72
CA LEU A 14 -4.79 -19.28 -4.86
C LEU A 14 -5.46 -17.95 -4.49
N SER A 15 -6.64 -18.00 -3.84
CA SER A 15 -7.33 -16.81 -3.34
C SER A 15 -6.43 -16.02 -2.38
N GLY A 16 -5.74 -16.71 -1.47
CA GLY A 16 -4.78 -16.12 -0.55
C GLY A 16 -3.66 -15.37 -1.24
N LEU A 17 -2.99 -16.01 -2.21
CA LEU A 17 -1.91 -15.40 -2.98
C LEU A 17 -2.38 -14.16 -3.76
N VAL A 18 -3.56 -14.22 -4.37
CA VAL A 18 -4.12 -13.08 -5.12
C VAL A 18 -4.38 -11.89 -4.20
N TRP A 19 -4.97 -12.11 -3.03
CA TRP A 19 -5.26 -11.03 -2.08
C TRP A 19 -4.01 -10.49 -1.39
N LEU A 20 -3.02 -11.34 -1.09
CA LEU A 20 -1.71 -10.90 -0.66
C LEU A 20 -1.03 -10.02 -1.72
N ALA A 21 -1.12 -10.39 -3.00
CA ALA A 21 -0.59 -9.57 -4.10
C ALA A 21 -1.30 -8.21 -4.18
N ASN A 22 -2.64 -8.18 -4.05
CA ASN A 22 -3.43 -6.95 -4.01
C ASN A 22 -3.04 -6.02 -2.85
N GLY A 23 -2.62 -6.56 -1.70
CA GLY A 23 -2.13 -5.77 -0.56
C GLY A 23 -0.66 -5.35 -0.68
N ALA A 24 0.20 -6.27 -1.12
CA ALA A 24 1.64 -6.03 -1.25
C ALA A 24 1.94 -5.00 -2.35
N TRP A 25 1.16 -4.99 -3.44
CA TRP A 25 1.42 -4.12 -4.59
C TRP A 25 1.35 -2.62 -4.23
N PRO A 26 0.26 -2.09 -3.64
CA PRO A 26 0.22 -0.70 -3.19
C PRO A 26 1.23 -0.43 -2.06
N TRP A 27 1.50 -1.41 -1.20
CA TRP A 27 2.50 -1.28 -0.13
C TRP A 27 3.88 -0.92 -0.69
N PHE A 28 4.33 -1.60 -1.75
CA PHE A 28 5.63 -1.31 -2.39
C PHE A 28 5.65 0.00 -3.19
N ARG A 29 4.50 0.46 -3.72
CA ARG A 29 4.37 1.78 -4.36
C ARG A 29 4.42 2.92 -3.34
N GLY A 30 4.13 2.66 -2.07
CA GLY A 30 4.18 3.64 -0.98
C GLY A 30 2.80 4.23 -0.72
N LEU A 31 2.28 3.95 0.48
CA LEU A 31 0.91 4.26 0.86
C LEU A 31 0.74 5.74 1.20
N ARG A 32 -0.06 6.46 0.42
CA ARG A 32 -0.23 7.92 0.53
C ARG A 32 -1.43 8.28 1.38
N THR A 33 -2.53 7.54 1.25
CA THR A 33 -3.82 7.92 1.85
C THR A 33 -4.30 6.93 2.91
N SER A 34 -5.14 7.41 3.82
CA SER A 34 -5.77 6.57 4.85
C SER A 34 -6.64 5.44 4.27
N PRO A 35 -7.46 5.66 3.23
CA PRO A 35 -8.20 4.60 2.55
C PRO A 35 -7.29 3.56 1.93
N GLU A 36 -6.19 3.97 1.30
CA GLU A 36 -5.22 3.07 0.69
C GLU A 36 -4.57 2.15 1.74
N LYS A 37 -4.19 2.69 2.90
CA LYS A 37 -3.70 1.89 4.05
C LYS A 37 -4.74 0.89 4.52
N ALA A 38 -6.01 1.29 4.61
CA ALA A 38 -7.11 0.42 5.01
C ALA A 38 -7.39 -0.69 3.97
N PHE A 39 -7.33 -0.37 2.68
CA PHE A 39 -7.47 -1.35 1.59
C PHE A 39 -6.34 -2.38 1.59
N VAL A 40 -5.10 -1.95 1.83
CA VAL A 40 -3.96 -2.87 1.94
C VAL A 40 -4.11 -3.76 3.16
N ALA A 41 -4.46 -3.20 4.32
CA ALA A 41 -4.72 -4.01 5.51
C ALA A 41 -5.83 -5.03 5.26
N ALA A 42 -6.95 -4.62 4.66
CA ALA A 42 -8.05 -5.49 4.28
C ALA A 42 -7.59 -6.62 3.34
N SER A 43 -6.82 -6.29 2.30
CA SER A 43 -6.33 -7.26 1.32
C SER A 43 -5.37 -8.27 1.93
N LEU A 44 -4.43 -7.82 2.77
CA LEU A 44 -3.50 -8.71 3.47
C LEU A 44 -4.23 -9.63 4.47
N LEU A 45 -5.23 -9.11 5.18
CA LEU A 45 -6.03 -9.89 6.12
C LEU A 45 -6.92 -10.91 5.39
N VAL A 46 -7.57 -10.55 4.29
CA VAL A 46 -8.30 -11.52 3.45
C VAL A 46 -7.36 -12.59 2.90
N GLY A 47 -6.18 -12.20 2.41
CA GLY A 47 -5.18 -13.14 1.94
C GLY A 47 -4.74 -14.12 3.02
N THR A 48 -4.49 -13.61 4.23
CA THR A 48 -4.15 -14.42 5.42
C THR A 48 -5.30 -15.35 5.80
N TRP A 49 -6.54 -14.87 5.80
CA TRP A 49 -7.72 -15.68 6.09
C TRP A 49 -7.86 -16.85 5.11
N ALA A 50 -7.63 -16.61 3.81
CA ALA A 50 -7.69 -17.64 2.78
C ALA A 50 -6.56 -18.68 2.88
N ILE A 51 -5.36 -18.26 3.28
CA ILE A 51 -4.26 -19.20 3.59
C ILE A 51 -4.61 -20.04 4.82
N LEU A 52 -5.18 -19.42 5.86
CA LEU A 52 -5.61 -20.16 7.05
C LEU A 52 -6.75 -21.14 6.75
N ASP A 53 -7.65 -20.83 5.82
CA ASP A 53 -8.61 -21.79 5.27
C ASP A 53 -7.88 -22.99 4.66
N TRP A 54 -6.88 -22.76 3.80
CA TRP A 54 -6.09 -23.84 3.21
C TRP A 54 -5.40 -24.70 4.27
N VAL A 55 -4.71 -24.09 5.25
CA VAL A 55 -4.04 -24.81 6.34
C VAL A 55 -5.04 -25.60 7.18
N PHE A 56 -6.23 -25.03 7.44
CA PHE A 56 -7.31 -25.71 8.16
C PHE A 56 -7.75 -26.99 7.46
N PHE A 57 -7.85 -27.01 6.14
CA PHE A 57 -8.25 -28.23 5.42
C PHE A 57 -7.16 -29.31 5.36
N HIS A 58 -5.90 -28.92 5.49
CA HIS A 58 -4.76 -29.82 5.37
C HIS A 58 -4.19 -30.27 6.73
N THR A 59 -4.81 -29.87 7.84
CA THR A 59 -4.40 -30.34 9.17
C THR A 59 -5.17 -31.59 9.57
N SER A 60 -4.45 -32.56 10.15
CA SER A 60 -5.01 -33.75 10.81
C SER A 60 -5.10 -33.58 12.33
N ASP A 61 -4.52 -32.53 12.89
CA ASP A 61 -4.54 -32.23 14.31
C ASP A 61 -5.78 -31.39 14.66
N LEU A 62 -6.67 -31.98 15.46
CA LEU A 62 -7.92 -31.33 15.87
C LEU A 62 -7.70 -30.15 16.82
N GLY A 63 -6.66 -30.18 17.66
CA GLY A 63 -6.30 -29.05 18.53
C GLY A 63 -5.80 -27.88 17.70
N LEU A 64 -4.95 -28.17 16.71
CA LEU A 64 -4.49 -27.17 15.75
C LEU A 64 -5.65 -26.64 14.89
N ALA A 65 -6.60 -27.47 14.47
CA ALA A 65 -7.79 -27.05 13.73
C ALA A 65 -8.66 -26.05 14.51
N ILE A 66 -8.84 -26.27 15.83
CA ILE A 66 -9.54 -25.34 16.72
C ILE A 66 -8.77 -24.01 16.82
N LEU A 67 -7.44 -24.07 17.01
CA LEU A 67 -6.61 -22.86 17.05
C LEU A 67 -6.70 -22.06 15.75
N ILE A 68 -6.54 -22.74 14.60
CA ILE A 68 -6.67 -22.12 13.28
C ILE A 68 -8.05 -21.48 13.12
N SER A 69 -9.13 -22.12 13.55
CA SER A 69 -10.48 -21.52 13.53
C SER A 69 -10.55 -20.19 14.29
N LYS A 70 -9.96 -20.13 15.49
CA LYS A 70 -9.93 -18.90 16.31
C LYS A 70 -9.17 -17.77 15.61
N VAL A 71 -8.02 -18.10 15.01
CA VAL A 71 -7.23 -17.14 14.23
C VAL A 71 -7.99 -16.71 12.97
N ARG A 72 -8.65 -17.63 12.26
CA ARG A 72 -9.45 -17.35 11.06
C ARG A 72 -10.55 -16.32 11.36
N ILE A 73 -11.33 -16.52 12.42
CA ILE A 73 -12.39 -15.58 12.82
C ILE A 73 -11.78 -14.22 13.16
N THR A 74 -10.67 -14.19 13.91
CA THR A 74 -9.98 -12.94 14.26
C THR A 74 -9.55 -12.15 13.02
N VAL A 75 -8.83 -12.82 12.11
CA VAL A 75 -8.34 -12.21 10.87
C VAL A 75 -9.51 -11.74 9.99
N PHE A 76 -10.57 -12.54 9.89
CA PHE A 76 -11.75 -12.19 9.09
C PHE A 76 -12.51 -10.98 9.65
N SER A 77 -12.72 -10.92 10.97
CA SER A 77 -13.35 -9.74 11.61
C SER A 77 -12.53 -8.47 11.41
N LEU A 78 -11.19 -8.57 11.51
CA LEU A 78 -10.29 -7.44 11.24
C LEU A 78 -10.29 -7.05 9.76
N ALA A 79 -10.40 -8.00 8.84
CA ALA A 79 -10.46 -7.73 7.40
C ALA A 79 -11.69 -6.87 7.05
N TRP A 80 -12.86 -7.21 7.61
CA TRP A 80 -14.08 -6.46 7.36
C TRP A 80 -14.13 -5.10 8.07
N LEU A 81 -13.47 -4.98 9.22
CA LEU A 81 -13.21 -3.68 9.83
C LEU A 81 -12.35 -2.80 8.91
N ALA A 82 -11.29 -3.36 8.34
CA ALA A 82 -10.41 -2.65 7.41
C ALA A 82 -11.15 -2.27 6.10
N PHE A 83 -12.01 -3.14 5.56
CA PHE A 83 -12.87 -2.79 4.42
C PHE A 83 -13.89 -1.70 4.74
N LEU A 84 -14.44 -1.71 5.96
CA LEU A 84 -15.34 -0.65 6.42
C LEU A 84 -14.61 0.69 6.50
N TYR A 85 -13.40 0.72 7.05
CA TYR A 85 -12.56 1.91 7.04
C TYR A 85 -12.17 2.36 5.64
N PHE A 86 -11.84 1.42 4.75
CA PHE A 86 -11.58 1.72 3.35
C PHE A 86 -12.78 2.44 2.73
N GLY A 87 -13.96 1.83 2.76
CA GLY A 87 -15.18 2.43 2.21
C GLY A 87 -15.52 3.78 2.83
N ARG A 88 -15.47 3.88 4.16
CA ARG A 88 -15.85 5.11 4.86
C ARG A 88 -14.87 6.26 4.62
N TRP A 89 -13.57 6.00 4.63
CA TRP A 89 -12.54 7.04 4.52
C TRP A 89 -12.34 7.54 3.08
N LEU A 90 -12.92 6.88 2.08
CA LEU A 90 -12.92 7.36 0.69
C LEU A 90 -13.60 8.73 0.55
N SER A 91 -14.69 8.97 1.29
CA SER A 91 -15.45 10.22 1.21
C SER A 91 -15.67 10.94 2.54
N ARG A 92 -15.34 10.33 3.67
CA ARG A 92 -15.54 10.91 5.00
C ARG A 92 -14.23 11.04 5.76
N SER A 93 -14.10 12.14 6.51
CA SER A 93 -12.99 12.32 7.43
C SER A 93 -13.05 11.31 8.59
N ARG A 94 -11.87 11.04 9.15
CA ARG A 94 -11.76 10.23 10.37
C ARG A 94 -12.52 10.89 11.51
N SER A 95 -13.18 10.07 12.31
CA SER A 95 -14.00 10.53 13.43
C SER A 95 -13.81 9.64 14.64
N TRP A 96 -14.13 10.15 15.83
CA TRP A 96 -14.10 9.36 17.05
C TRP A 96 -15.00 8.12 16.99
N PHE A 97 -16.08 8.18 16.20
CA PHE A 97 -16.95 7.04 15.91
C PHE A 97 -16.21 5.84 15.30
N ASP A 98 -15.08 6.07 14.62
CA ASP A 98 -14.28 5.00 14.02
C ASP A 98 -13.70 4.07 15.11
N TYR A 99 -13.45 4.58 16.31
CA TYR A 99 -12.99 3.78 17.45
C TYR A 99 -14.11 2.97 18.10
N VAL A 100 -15.34 3.49 18.14
CA VAL A 100 -16.50 2.75 18.68
C VAL A 100 -16.78 1.49 17.86
N VAL A 101 -16.59 1.58 16.55
CA VAL A 101 -16.76 0.47 15.60
C VAL A 101 -15.68 -0.62 15.79
N ILE A 102 -14.68 -0.43 16.65
CA ILE A 102 -13.75 -1.50 17.02
C ILE A 102 -14.37 -2.44 18.06
N LEU A 103 -15.26 -1.95 18.92
CA LEU A 103 -15.80 -2.71 20.06
C LEU A 103 -16.53 -4.00 19.65
N PRO A 104 -17.43 -4.01 18.65
CA PRO A 104 -18.08 -5.26 18.22
C PRO A 104 -17.08 -6.27 17.65
N VAL A 105 -16.00 -5.81 17.02
CA VAL A 105 -14.93 -6.68 16.51
C VAL A 105 -14.15 -7.31 17.66
N LEU A 106 -13.78 -6.53 18.67
CA LEU A 106 -13.15 -7.07 19.88
C LEU A 106 -14.06 -8.07 20.60
N GLY A 107 -15.37 -7.80 20.65
CA GLY A 107 -16.36 -8.74 21.16
C GLY A 107 -16.39 -10.04 20.38
N ALA A 108 -16.42 -9.97 19.04
CA ALA A 108 -16.37 -11.15 18.17
C ALA A 108 -15.08 -11.97 18.36
N VAL A 109 -13.93 -11.31 18.51
CA VAL A 109 -12.65 -11.96 18.85
C VAL A 109 -12.76 -12.63 20.22
N ALA A 110 -13.18 -11.92 21.26
CA ALA A 110 -13.31 -12.49 22.60
C ALA A 110 -14.23 -13.72 22.64
N ILE A 111 -15.39 -13.63 21.98
CA ILE A 111 -16.35 -14.74 21.83
C ILE A 111 -15.71 -15.92 21.07
N SER A 112 -14.97 -15.65 19.99
CA SER A 112 -14.28 -16.68 19.21
C SER A 112 -13.28 -17.47 20.04
N TRP A 113 -12.54 -16.79 20.93
CA TRP A 113 -11.47 -17.41 21.70
C TRP A 113 -11.98 -18.17 22.93
N THR A 114 -13.19 -17.87 23.41
CA THR A 114 -13.76 -18.42 24.64
C THR A 114 -14.85 -19.47 24.39
N VAL A 115 -15.92 -19.12 23.68
CA VAL A 115 -17.18 -19.89 23.71
C VAL A 115 -17.70 -20.34 22.33
N LEU A 116 -17.23 -19.75 21.24
CA LEU A 116 -17.80 -19.99 19.91
C LEU A 116 -17.51 -21.38 19.36
N THR A 117 -16.28 -21.87 19.49
CA THR A 117 -15.85 -23.20 18.99
C THR A 117 -15.72 -24.14 20.17
N GLN A 118 -16.59 -25.15 20.25
CA GLN A 118 -16.67 -26.08 21.38
C GLN A 118 -15.74 -27.28 21.19
N SER A 119 -15.67 -27.83 19.97
CA SER A 119 -14.80 -28.97 19.65
C SER A 119 -14.58 -29.08 18.14
N ALA A 120 -13.76 -30.07 17.74
CA ALA A 120 -13.55 -30.43 16.34
C ALA A 120 -13.55 -31.96 16.19
N TYR A 121 -13.95 -32.44 15.02
CA TYR A 121 -13.93 -33.86 14.65
C TYR A 121 -13.38 -34.04 13.23
N ALA A 122 -12.80 -35.20 12.95
CA ALA A 122 -12.22 -35.49 11.65
C ALA A 122 -13.29 -36.02 10.67
N THR A 123 -13.23 -35.59 9.41
CA THR A 123 -13.97 -36.19 8.29
C THR A 123 -13.03 -36.50 7.13
N SER A 124 -13.53 -37.21 6.11
CA SER A 124 -12.76 -37.52 4.90
C SER A 124 -12.30 -36.28 4.09
N SER A 125 -12.91 -35.12 4.34
CA SER A 125 -12.64 -33.84 3.66
C SER A 125 -11.86 -32.85 4.53
N GLY A 126 -11.32 -33.29 5.68
CA GLY A 126 -10.60 -32.45 6.63
C GLY A 126 -11.33 -32.30 7.97
N PRO A 127 -10.85 -31.43 8.88
CA PRO A 127 -11.48 -31.23 10.17
C PRO A 127 -12.80 -30.46 10.04
N ARG A 128 -13.75 -30.79 10.90
CA ARG A 128 -15.03 -30.09 11.08
C ARG A 128 -15.12 -29.52 12.48
N LEU A 129 -15.79 -28.37 12.60
CA LEU A 129 -15.89 -27.61 13.84
C LEU A 129 -17.31 -27.73 14.40
N VAL A 130 -17.41 -28.05 15.68
CA VAL A 130 -18.65 -27.92 16.43
C VAL A 130 -18.68 -26.51 17.03
N ARG A 131 -19.66 -25.72 16.59
CA ARG A 131 -19.80 -24.33 17.02
C ARG A 131 -21.08 -24.14 17.81
N ASP A 132 -21.00 -23.29 18.83
CA ASP A 132 -22.19 -22.87 19.55
C ASP A 132 -23.09 -22.05 18.60
N PRO A 133 -24.34 -22.48 18.37
CA PRO A 133 -25.22 -21.81 17.40
C PRO A 133 -25.51 -20.35 17.76
N LEU A 134 -25.71 -20.06 19.05
CA LEU A 134 -26.05 -18.71 19.51
C LEU A 134 -24.89 -17.75 19.25
N TRP A 135 -23.69 -18.13 19.69
CA TRP A 135 -22.50 -17.29 19.54
C TRP A 135 -22.05 -17.19 18.08
N TYR A 136 -22.20 -18.25 17.30
CA TYR A 136 -21.91 -18.21 15.87
C TYR A 136 -22.90 -17.32 15.11
N SER A 137 -24.20 -17.37 15.45
CA SER A 137 -25.19 -16.44 14.90
C SER A 137 -24.90 -14.98 15.26
N ALA A 138 -24.50 -14.70 16.50
CA ALA A 138 -24.10 -13.35 16.91
C ALA A 138 -22.90 -12.83 16.09
N PHE A 139 -21.89 -13.67 15.88
CA PHE A 139 -20.75 -13.38 15.00
C PHE A 139 -21.19 -13.14 13.53
N LEU A 140 -22.08 -13.98 12.99
CA LEU A 140 -22.58 -13.82 11.62
C LEU A 140 -23.35 -12.51 11.44
N VAL A 141 -24.21 -12.15 12.40
CA VAL A 141 -24.97 -10.88 12.37
C VAL A 141 -24.01 -9.68 12.43
N GLN A 142 -23.03 -9.72 13.33
CA GLN A 142 -22.01 -8.67 13.43
C GLN A 142 -21.24 -8.55 12.11
N THR A 143 -20.77 -9.66 11.55
CA THR A 143 -20.05 -9.67 10.27
C THR A 143 -20.92 -9.13 9.13
N ALA A 144 -22.18 -9.58 9.03
CA ALA A 144 -23.11 -9.13 8.00
C ALA A 144 -23.33 -7.61 8.06
N ALA A 145 -23.43 -7.04 9.27
CA ALA A 145 -23.53 -5.60 9.45
C ALA A 145 -22.28 -4.86 8.93
N TYR A 146 -21.08 -5.37 9.19
CA TYR A 146 -19.82 -4.74 8.72
C TYR A 146 -19.69 -4.83 7.20
N ILE A 147 -20.01 -5.99 6.61
CA ILE A 147 -20.03 -6.17 5.15
C ILE A 147 -21.04 -5.20 4.52
N ALA A 148 -22.25 -5.14 5.06
CA ALA A 148 -23.31 -4.26 4.55
C ALA A 148 -22.91 -2.79 4.64
N LEU A 149 -22.32 -2.36 5.76
CA LEU A 149 -21.86 -0.98 5.92
C LEU A 149 -20.70 -0.66 4.97
N ALA A 150 -19.68 -1.52 4.90
CA ALA A 150 -18.54 -1.33 4.01
C ALA A 150 -18.99 -1.19 2.55
N PHE A 151 -19.85 -2.10 2.09
CA PHE A 151 -20.39 -2.06 0.74
C PHE A 151 -21.32 -0.87 0.51
N SER A 152 -22.09 -0.44 1.51
CA SER A 152 -22.92 0.77 1.40
C SER A 152 -22.08 2.02 1.18
N TYR A 153 -20.96 2.15 1.89
CA TYR A 153 -20.02 3.25 1.69
C TYR A 153 -19.37 3.20 0.30
N ILE A 154 -18.83 2.04 -0.10
CA ILE A 154 -18.20 1.87 -1.42
C ILE A 154 -19.21 2.14 -2.55
N ALA A 155 -20.44 1.64 -2.43
CA ALA A 155 -21.50 1.88 -3.41
C ALA A 155 -21.89 3.36 -3.51
N TRP A 156 -21.98 4.05 -2.36
CA TRP A 156 -22.25 5.48 -2.32
C TRP A 156 -21.17 6.27 -3.05
N ASP A 157 -19.90 5.95 -2.80
CA ASP A 157 -18.77 6.62 -3.43
C ASP A 157 -18.69 6.33 -4.92
N LEU A 158 -18.91 5.08 -5.35
CA LEU A 158 -19.01 4.72 -6.77
C LEU A 158 -20.16 5.42 -7.50
N ARG A 159 -21.26 5.72 -6.80
CA ARG A 159 -22.40 6.45 -7.36
C ARG A 159 -22.11 7.96 -7.50
N LYS A 160 -21.38 8.53 -6.55
CA LYS A 160 -21.08 9.98 -6.51
C LYS A 160 -19.84 10.38 -7.27
N ALA A 161 -18.89 9.47 -7.45
CA ALA A 161 -17.64 9.75 -8.15
C ALA A 161 -17.91 10.16 -9.61
N SER A 162 -17.34 11.28 -10.03
CA SER A 162 -17.23 11.66 -11.43
C SER A 162 -16.03 10.92 -12.03
N PHE A 163 -16.30 10.05 -12.99
CA PHE A 163 -15.25 9.32 -13.70
C PHE A 163 -14.96 10.00 -15.03
N SER A 164 -13.68 10.17 -15.36
CA SER A 164 -13.24 10.69 -16.67
C SER A 164 -13.59 9.74 -17.82
N SER A 165 -13.79 8.44 -17.55
CA SER A 165 -14.22 7.46 -18.54
C SER A 165 -15.33 6.53 -18.04
N SER A 166 -16.27 6.18 -18.93
CA SER A 166 -17.32 5.19 -18.67
C SER A 166 -16.75 3.78 -18.49
N THR A 167 -15.60 3.48 -19.10
CA THR A 167 -14.90 2.20 -19.00
C THR A 167 -14.34 1.97 -17.59
N THR A 168 -13.71 2.98 -16.97
CA THR A 168 -13.21 2.89 -15.59
C THR A 168 -14.35 2.63 -14.61
N ARG A 169 -15.48 3.36 -14.78
CA ARG A 169 -16.68 3.16 -13.97
C ARG A 169 -17.21 1.73 -14.10
N ARG A 170 -17.33 1.19 -15.32
CA ARG A 170 -17.80 -0.19 -15.55
C ARG A 170 -16.89 -1.23 -14.89
N LYS A 171 -15.56 -1.07 -14.98
CA LYS A 171 -14.59 -1.98 -14.34
C LYS A 171 -14.73 -1.97 -12.82
N LEU A 172 -14.76 -0.79 -12.19
CA LEU A 172 -14.92 -0.67 -10.74
C LEU A 172 -16.28 -1.21 -10.26
N THR A 173 -17.36 -0.94 -11.00
CA THR A 173 -18.67 -1.52 -10.71
C THR A 173 -18.67 -3.04 -10.83
N ALA A 174 -17.98 -3.62 -11.82
CA ALA A 174 -17.88 -5.07 -11.97
C ALA A 174 -17.09 -5.72 -10.82
N ILE A 175 -15.97 -5.13 -10.41
CA ILE A 175 -15.19 -5.56 -9.23
C ILE A 175 -16.06 -5.53 -7.98
N PHE A 176 -16.76 -4.41 -7.76
CA PHE A 176 -17.64 -4.25 -6.61
C PHE A 176 -18.80 -5.24 -6.64
N ALA A 177 -19.46 -5.44 -7.79
CA ALA A 177 -20.53 -6.42 -7.94
C ALA A 177 -20.03 -7.86 -7.66
N ALA A 178 -18.84 -8.21 -8.13
CA ALA A 178 -18.22 -9.50 -7.82
C ALA A 178 -17.99 -9.66 -6.30
N LEU A 179 -17.46 -8.65 -5.62
CA LEU A 179 -17.30 -8.67 -4.15
C LEU A 179 -18.64 -8.86 -3.43
N VAL A 180 -19.68 -8.13 -3.86
CA VAL A 180 -21.03 -8.24 -3.25
C VAL A 180 -21.62 -9.63 -3.44
N VAL A 181 -21.59 -10.17 -4.67
CA VAL A 181 -22.16 -11.49 -4.98
C VAL A 181 -21.43 -12.58 -4.22
N THR A 182 -20.09 -12.54 -4.20
CA THR A 182 -19.27 -13.56 -3.54
C THR A 182 -19.46 -13.56 -2.02
N MET A 183 -19.61 -12.38 -1.40
CA MET A 183 -19.88 -12.29 0.04
C MET A 183 -21.33 -12.57 0.42
N ALA A 184 -22.29 -12.24 -0.44
CA ALA A 184 -23.66 -12.68 -0.27
C ALA A 184 -23.73 -14.22 -0.30
N ALA A 185 -23.06 -14.87 -1.26
CA ALA A 185 -22.97 -16.33 -1.32
C ALA A 185 -22.33 -16.90 -0.05
N TRP A 186 -21.21 -16.34 0.41
CA TRP A 186 -20.56 -16.77 1.66
C TRP A 186 -21.50 -16.65 2.87
N LEU A 187 -22.16 -15.50 3.05
CA LEU A 187 -23.09 -15.26 4.16
C LEU A 187 -24.27 -16.23 4.11
N VAL A 188 -24.90 -16.40 2.95
CA VAL A 188 -26.07 -17.27 2.77
C VAL A 188 -25.72 -18.72 3.05
N THR A 189 -24.61 -19.23 2.49
CA THR A 189 -24.20 -20.62 2.72
C THR A 189 -23.83 -20.87 4.19
N ASN A 190 -23.13 -19.93 4.85
CA ASN A 190 -22.78 -20.08 6.26
C ASN A 190 -24.00 -19.97 7.18
N ALA A 191 -24.94 -19.08 6.89
CA ALA A 191 -26.19 -18.97 7.62
C ALA A 191 -27.05 -20.23 7.43
N TYR A 192 -27.19 -20.73 6.20
CA TYR A 192 -27.92 -21.96 5.90
C TYR A 192 -27.34 -23.15 6.64
N ASN A 193 -26.02 -23.37 6.59
CA ASN A 193 -25.37 -24.48 7.28
C ASN A 193 -25.56 -24.38 8.80
N THR A 194 -25.59 -23.17 9.35
CA THR A 194 -25.84 -22.96 10.79
C THR A 194 -27.28 -23.31 11.16
N LEU A 195 -28.25 -22.83 10.38
CA LEU A 195 -29.68 -23.00 10.67
C LEU A 195 -30.16 -24.44 10.44
N THR A 196 -29.59 -25.12 9.46
CA THR A 196 -29.98 -26.49 9.10
C THR A 196 -29.12 -27.56 9.76
N GLN A 197 -28.09 -27.15 10.53
CA GLN A 197 -27.07 -28.05 11.08
C GLN A 197 -26.48 -29.00 10.02
N ASN A 198 -26.45 -28.54 8.76
CA ASN A 198 -26.05 -29.36 7.64
C ASN A 198 -24.52 -29.49 7.60
N GLU A 199 -24.02 -30.72 7.43
CA GLU A 199 -22.60 -31.05 7.35
C GLU A 199 -21.96 -30.70 5.98
N GLY A 200 -22.74 -30.07 5.08
CA GLY A 200 -22.30 -29.62 3.77
C GLY A 200 -20.98 -28.82 3.79
N PHE A 201 -20.27 -28.84 2.67
CA PHE A 201 -19.02 -28.10 2.52
C PHE A 201 -19.31 -26.58 2.61
N PRO A 202 -18.77 -25.84 3.61
CA PRO A 202 -19.07 -24.43 3.76
C PRO A 202 -18.50 -23.64 2.58
N ALA A 203 -19.17 -22.57 2.17
CA ALA A 203 -18.61 -21.59 1.25
C ALA A 203 -17.32 -21.01 1.86
N LEU A 204 -16.19 -21.23 1.20
CA LEU A 204 -14.86 -20.85 1.67
C LEU A 204 -14.39 -19.51 1.07
N SER A 205 -13.24 -19.05 1.56
CA SER A 205 -12.43 -18.00 0.93
C SER A 205 -12.12 -18.23 -0.56
N SER A 206 -12.29 -19.44 -1.08
CA SER A 206 -12.21 -19.78 -2.50
C SER A 206 -13.07 -18.88 -3.38
N ILE A 207 -14.23 -18.44 -2.89
CA ILE A 207 -15.17 -17.60 -3.65
C ILE A 207 -14.55 -16.21 -3.93
N LEU A 208 -13.61 -15.76 -3.09
CA LEU A 208 -12.95 -14.46 -3.24
C LEU A 208 -11.84 -14.43 -4.30
N VAL A 209 -11.51 -15.56 -4.94
CA VAL A 209 -10.47 -15.57 -6.00
C VAL A 209 -10.90 -14.71 -7.20
N ILE A 210 -12.17 -14.75 -7.57
CA ILE A 210 -12.73 -14.01 -8.71
C ILE A 210 -12.60 -12.50 -8.47
N PRO A 211 -13.17 -11.90 -7.41
CA PRO A 211 -13.00 -10.47 -7.16
C PRO A 211 -11.54 -10.09 -6.94
N GLY A 212 -10.74 -10.95 -6.30
CA GLY A 212 -9.30 -10.72 -6.12
C GLY A 212 -8.55 -10.58 -7.46
N LEU A 213 -8.84 -11.46 -8.43
CA LEU A 213 -8.23 -11.40 -9.76
C LEU A 213 -8.69 -10.16 -10.53
N LEU A 214 -9.97 -9.79 -10.44
CA LEU A 214 -10.48 -8.57 -11.07
C LEU A 214 -9.80 -7.33 -10.49
N VAL A 215 -9.59 -7.28 -9.16
CA VAL A 215 -8.81 -6.21 -8.53
C VAL A 215 -7.39 -6.18 -9.10
N LEU A 216 -6.70 -7.32 -9.11
CA LEU A 216 -5.31 -7.40 -9.56
C LEU A 216 -5.16 -6.94 -11.02
N VAL A 217 -6.03 -7.43 -11.91
CA VAL A 217 -5.97 -7.12 -13.35
C VAL A 217 -6.35 -5.67 -13.65
N PHE A 218 -7.28 -5.07 -12.92
CA PHE A 218 -7.80 -3.74 -13.24
C PHE A 218 -7.20 -2.60 -12.43
N LEU A 219 -6.69 -2.86 -11.23
CA LEU A 219 -6.09 -1.83 -10.34
C LEU A 219 -4.56 -1.86 -10.33
N ALA A 220 -3.91 -2.95 -10.78
CA ALA A 220 -2.48 -2.97 -11.03
C ALA A 220 -2.18 -2.88 -12.54
N PRO A 221 -2.05 -1.67 -13.12
CA PRO A 221 -1.37 -1.56 -14.40
C PRO A 221 0.09 -1.95 -14.17
N VAL A 222 0.44 -3.18 -14.53
CA VAL A 222 1.81 -3.70 -14.41
C VAL A 222 2.63 -3.10 -15.54
N SER A 223 3.28 -1.97 -15.28
CA SER A 223 4.33 -1.46 -16.17
C SER A 223 5.62 -2.23 -15.88
N THR A 224 6.40 -2.56 -16.91
CA THR A 224 7.73 -3.18 -16.75
C THR A 224 8.69 -2.29 -15.94
N ARG A 225 8.46 -0.96 -15.95
CA ARG A 225 9.21 0.01 -15.15
C ARG A 225 8.90 -0.12 -13.66
N ASP A 226 7.64 -0.41 -13.30
CA ASP A 226 7.21 -0.56 -11.91
C ASP A 226 7.80 -1.81 -11.26
N LEU A 227 7.84 -2.92 -12.00
CA LEU A 227 8.45 -4.16 -11.55
C LEU A 227 9.96 -3.98 -11.31
N LEU A 228 10.64 -3.27 -12.20
CA LEU A 228 12.06 -2.94 -12.03
C LEU A 228 12.28 -1.99 -10.83
N ALA A 229 11.40 -1.02 -10.60
CA ALA A 229 11.48 -0.13 -9.43
C ALA A 229 11.31 -0.88 -8.10
N ILE A 230 10.44 -1.90 -8.05
CA ILE A 230 10.24 -2.76 -6.88
C ILE A 230 11.45 -3.66 -6.64
N MET A 231 11.96 -4.32 -7.70
CA MET A 231 13.17 -5.12 -7.61
C MET A 231 14.37 -4.28 -7.13
N ARG A 232 14.42 -3.00 -7.53
CA ARG A 232 15.41 -2.03 -7.02
C ARG A 232 15.20 -1.68 -5.54
N LYS A 233 13.96 -1.47 -5.09
CA LYS A 233 13.65 -1.22 -3.65
C LYS A 233 13.99 -2.42 -2.75
N LEU A 234 13.85 -3.64 -3.28
CA LEU A 234 14.17 -4.88 -2.54
C LEU A 234 15.67 -5.21 -2.53
N SER A 235 16.43 -4.75 -3.53
CA SER A 235 17.85 -5.07 -3.71
C SER A 235 18.81 -4.00 -3.20
N VAL A 236 18.36 -2.76 -2.99
CA VAL A 236 19.21 -1.64 -2.60
C VAL A 236 18.71 -1.02 -1.30
N ALA A 237 19.49 -1.13 -0.23
CA ALA A 237 19.28 -0.30 0.97
C ALA A 237 19.42 1.17 0.54
N PRO A 238 18.34 1.98 0.52
CA PRO A 238 18.40 3.29 -0.12
C PRO A 238 19.25 4.24 0.73
N ALA A 239 20.26 4.83 0.09
CA ALA A 239 20.89 6.05 0.57
C ALA A 239 19.80 7.14 0.57
N ARG A 240 19.33 7.54 1.75
CA ARG A 240 18.19 8.45 1.88
C ARG A 240 18.68 9.90 1.68
N PRO A 241 18.21 10.60 0.63
CA PRO A 241 18.46 12.04 0.52
C PRO A 241 17.67 12.75 1.63
N PHE A 242 18.28 13.74 2.28
CA PHE A 242 17.66 14.47 3.38
C PHE A 242 17.53 15.98 3.12
N ALA A 243 18.27 16.49 2.13
CA ALA A 243 18.14 17.86 1.64
C ALA A 243 18.51 17.93 0.16
N ALA A 244 17.87 18.83 -0.57
CA ALA A 244 18.29 19.24 -1.90
C ALA A 244 18.13 20.75 -2.09
N ILE A 245 18.95 21.32 -2.95
CA ILE A 245 18.99 22.74 -3.25
C ILE A 245 19.20 22.95 -4.75
N TRP A 246 18.40 23.83 -5.35
CA TRP A 246 18.61 24.36 -6.69
C TRP A 246 19.42 25.64 -6.62
N PHE A 247 20.45 25.75 -7.44
CA PHE A 247 21.21 26.97 -7.65
C PHE A 247 21.10 27.42 -9.10
N HIS A 248 20.97 28.73 -9.31
CA HIS A 248 21.23 29.34 -10.60
C HIS A 248 22.75 29.42 -10.84
N ASN A 249 23.20 29.41 -12.09
CA ASN A 249 24.63 29.52 -12.43
C ASN A 249 25.29 30.85 -11.99
N SER A 250 24.51 31.85 -11.55
CA SER A 250 25.03 33.04 -10.86
C SER A 250 25.46 32.77 -9.41
N GLY A 251 25.21 31.57 -8.88
CA GLY A 251 25.48 31.18 -7.49
C GLY A 251 24.35 31.48 -6.52
N GLN A 252 23.20 32.02 -6.97
CA GLN A 252 22.06 32.31 -6.10
C GLN A 252 21.13 31.09 -5.96
N PRO A 253 20.61 30.80 -4.74
CA PRO A 253 19.71 29.67 -4.50
C PRO A 253 18.31 29.97 -5.05
N LEU A 254 17.78 29.07 -5.87
CA LEU A 254 16.43 29.15 -6.45
C LEU A 254 15.37 28.55 -5.52
N ALA A 255 15.64 27.37 -4.97
CA ALA A 255 14.71 26.65 -4.10
C ALA A 255 15.47 25.65 -3.23
N GLN A 256 14.95 25.38 -2.03
CA GLN A 256 15.54 24.43 -1.08
C GLN A 256 14.44 23.63 -0.39
N VAL A 257 14.65 22.32 -0.26
CA VAL A 257 13.80 21.44 0.56
C VAL A 257 14.69 20.64 1.50
N VAL A 258 14.25 20.57 2.75
CA VAL A 258 14.86 19.75 3.81
C VAL A 258 13.75 18.90 4.42
N LEU A 259 13.94 17.58 4.48
CA LEU A 259 12.93 16.68 5.04
C LEU A 259 12.88 16.80 6.57
N PRO A 260 11.70 17.02 7.18
CA PRO A 260 11.56 17.01 8.64
C PRO A 260 11.51 15.57 9.15
N GLY A 261 12.38 15.20 10.10
CA GLY A 261 12.24 13.90 10.78
C GLY A 261 13.49 13.24 11.34
N GLU A 262 14.69 13.79 11.18
CA GLU A 262 15.88 13.32 11.90
C GLU A 262 16.48 14.50 12.65
N ALA A 263 17.02 14.25 13.86
CA ALA A 263 17.51 15.28 14.78
C ALA A 263 18.21 16.41 14.00
N ALA A 264 17.77 17.65 14.24
CA ALA A 264 18.32 18.81 13.55
C ALA A 264 19.85 18.69 13.54
N PRO A 265 20.51 18.74 12.37
CA PRO A 265 21.96 18.67 12.29
C PRO A 265 22.54 19.70 13.26
N ASP A 266 23.52 19.30 14.07
CA ASP A 266 24.10 20.22 15.04
C ASP A 266 24.73 21.42 14.33
N ALA A 267 24.93 22.53 15.05
CA ALA A 267 25.44 23.76 14.47
C ALA A 267 26.82 23.58 13.81
N ALA A 268 27.60 22.58 14.25
CA ALA A 268 28.89 22.24 13.64
C ALA A 268 28.70 21.56 12.28
N THR A 269 27.80 20.59 12.19
CA THR A 269 27.41 19.88 10.95
C THR A 269 26.83 20.86 9.94
N LEU A 270 26.06 21.87 10.37
CA LEU A 270 25.54 22.93 9.51
C LEU A 270 26.64 23.88 9.00
N SER A 271 27.63 24.21 9.84
CA SER A 271 28.79 25.02 9.44
C SER A 271 29.71 24.27 8.46
N ASP A 272 29.94 22.98 8.72
CA ASP A 272 30.72 22.11 7.84
C ASP A 272 29.98 21.82 6.53
N LEU A 273 28.65 21.66 6.58
CA LEU A 273 27.81 21.64 5.38
C LEU A 273 27.91 22.96 4.61
N ALA A 274 27.89 24.11 5.28
CA ALA A 274 27.98 25.41 4.61
C ALA A 274 29.32 25.59 3.89
N GLN A 275 30.44 25.22 4.52
CA GLN A 275 31.76 25.23 3.88
C GLN A 275 31.88 24.21 2.74
N ALA A 276 31.32 23.01 2.93
CA ALA A 276 31.28 21.99 1.88
C ALA A 276 30.39 22.43 0.72
N VAL A 277 29.26 23.08 0.98
CA VAL A 277 28.36 23.66 -0.02
C VAL A 277 29.03 24.82 -0.75
N ASP A 278 29.77 25.69 -0.06
CA ASP A 278 30.56 26.75 -0.70
C ASP A 278 31.67 26.17 -1.60
N HIS A 279 32.35 25.12 -1.15
CA HIS A 279 33.34 24.42 -1.95
C HIS A 279 32.70 23.72 -3.17
N VAL A 280 31.57 23.04 -2.97
CA VAL A 280 30.75 22.39 -4.00
C VAL A 280 30.19 23.41 -4.99
N LEU A 281 29.79 24.60 -4.53
CA LEU A 281 29.31 25.68 -5.38
C LEU A 281 30.46 26.24 -6.21
N VAL A 282 31.59 26.54 -5.62
CA VAL A 282 32.75 27.06 -6.36
C VAL A 282 33.23 26.05 -7.40
N GLU A 283 33.26 24.77 -7.06
CA GLU A 283 33.76 23.72 -7.96
C GLU A 283 32.71 23.25 -8.98
N GLY A 284 31.44 23.20 -8.60
CA GLY A 284 30.30 22.92 -9.45
C GLY A 284 30.01 24.05 -10.44
N LEU A 285 30.04 25.31 -10.01
CA LEU A 285 29.86 26.46 -10.92
C LEU A 285 30.99 26.55 -11.96
N ARG A 286 32.20 26.08 -11.62
CA ARG A 286 33.34 26.01 -12.56
C ARG A 286 33.35 24.79 -13.46
N SER A 287 32.47 23.81 -13.26
CA SER A 287 32.47 22.57 -14.04
C SER A 287 31.71 22.72 -15.38
N ASN A 288 31.97 21.82 -16.34
CA ASN A 288 31.25 21.82 -17.62
C ASN A 288 29.82 21.27 -17.44
N PRO A 289 28.83 21.72 -18.24
CA PRO A 289 27.48 21.15 -18.24
C PRO A 289 27.52 19.62 -18.43
N GLY A 290 26.71 18.89 -17.65
CA GLY A 290 26.66 17.42 -17.67
C GLY A 290 27.78 16.72 -16.88
N SER A 291 28.63 17.46 -16.16
CA SER A 291 29.62 16.85 -15.27
C SER A 291 28.99 16.43 -13.95
N LEU A 292 28.85 15.13 -13.78
CA LEU A 292 28.44 14.54 -12.52
C LEU A 292 29.66 14.39 -11.62
N ARG A 293 29.64 15.04 -10.45
CA ARG A 293 30.71 14.93 -9.47
C ARG A 293 30.13 14.57 -8.12
N GLN A 294 30.80 13.62 -7.48
CA GLN A 294 30.48 13.16 -6.13
C GLN A 294 31.59 13.63 -5.22
N LEU A 295 31.22 14.33 -4.16
CA LEU A 295 32.12 14.64 -3.06
C LEU A 295 31.66 13.84 -1.84
N GLN A 296 32.56 13.07 -1.26
CA GLN A 296 32.28 12.33 -0.04
C GLN A 296 32.95 13.05 1.13
N HIS A 297 32.16 13.42 2.13
CA HIS A 297 32.64 14.00 3.37
C HIS A 297 32.09 13.17 4.54
N GLU A 298 32.98 12.40 5.18
CA GLU A 298 32.64 11.46 6.25
C GLU A 298 31.46 10.52 5.91
N LYS A 299 30.30 10.71 6.56
CA LYS A 299 29.07 9.91 6.42
C LYS A 299 28.10 10.47 5.39
N HIS A 300 28.40 11.64 4.82
CA HIS A 300 27.55 12.34 3.87
C HIS A 300 28.20 12.33 2.49
N SER A 301 27.39 12.09 1.47
CA SER A 301 27.79 12.28 0.07
C SER A 301 26.99 13.41 -0.53
N PHE A 302 27.71 14.32 -1.17
CA PHE A 302 27.15 15.39 -1.99
C PHE A 302 27.14 14.89 -3.42
N VAL A 303 25.96 14.90 -4.04
CA VAL A 303 25.79 14.63 -5.47
C VAL A 303 25.32 15.92 -6.10
N PHE A 304 26.01 16.35 -7.13
CA PHE A 304 25.57 17.50 -7.91
C PHE A 304 25.57 17.18 -9.39
N GLU A 305 24.58 17.74 -10.07
CA GLU A 305 24.46 17.71 -11.53
C GLU A 305 24.29 19.15 -12.02
N LYS A 306 25.20 19.56 -12.91
CA LYS A 306 25.17 20.89 -13.53
C LYS A 306 24.51 20.83 -14.90
N GLY A 307 23.48 21.65 -15.06
CA GLY A 307 22.85 21.97 -16.34
C GLY A 307 23.48 23.19 -17.02
N THR A 308 22.80 23.69 -18.03
CA THR A 308 23.19 24.89 -18.80
C THR A 308 23.00 26.18 -18.03
N HIS A 309 21.96 26.25 -17.19
CA HIS A 309 21.53 27.44 -16.45
C HIS A 309 21.40 27.21 -14.95
N VAL A 310 21.16 25.96 -14.53
CA VAL A 310 20.97 25.60 -13.12
C VAL A 310 21.85 24.44 -12.69
N THR A 311 22.09 24.34 -11.38
CA THR A 311 22.80 23.23 -10.74
C THR A 311 21.95 22.70 -9.60
N ILE A 312 21.70 21.39 -9.57
CA ILE A 312 21.06 20.75 -8.42
C ILE A 312 22.13 20.14 -7.52
N VAL A 313 21.96 20.31 -6.21
CA VAL A 313 22.81 19.71 -5.18
C VAL A 313 21.91 18.88 -4.26
N VAL A 314 22.25 17.61 -4.07
CA VAL A 314 21.54 16.69 -3.18
C VAL A 314 22.47 16.10 -2.15
N LEU A 315 21.99 16.14 -0.91
CA LEU A 315 22.67 15.64 0.27
C LEU A 315 22.12 14.28 0.67
N VAL A 316 22.99 13.29 0.72
CA VAL A 316 22.64 11.90 0.97
C VAL A 316 23.48 11.33 2.10
N ARG A 317 22.87 10.54 2.99
CA ARG A 317 23.64 9.71 3.93
C ARG A 317 24.11 8.43 3.27
N GLY A 318 25.42 8.17 3.30
CA GLY A 318 26.04 7.01 2.66
C GLY A 318 26.41 7.22 1.19
N ARG A 319 26.69 6.12 0.47
CA ARG A 319 27.11 6.19 -0.94
C ARG A 319 25.92 6.44 -1.85
N PRO A 320 26.00 7.42 -2.77
CA PRO A 320 24.90 7.73 -3.67
C PRO A 320 24.74 6.63 -4.71
N THR A 321 23.49 6.25 -4.96
CA THR A 321 23.13 5.21 -5.91
C THR A 321 23.18 5.77 -7.34
N GLU A 322 23.45 4.90 -8.32
CA GLU A 322 23.42 5.27 -9.74
C GLU A 322 22.01 5.73 -10.19
N ALA A 323 20.97 5.23 -9.51
CA ALA A 323 19.60 5.65 -9.74
C ALA A 323 19.38 7.12 -9.37
N LEU A 324 19.85 7.55 -8.19
CA LEU A 324 19.77 8.96 -7.78
C LEU A 324 20.51 9.85 -8.78
N ARG A 325 21.70 9.44 -9.24
CA ARG A 325 22.45 10.15 -10.28
C ARG A 325 21.64 10.33 -11.57
N SER A 326 20.99 9.26 -12.02
CA SER A 326 20.14 9.30 -13.22
C SER A 326 18.89 10.17 -13.02
N GLU A 327 18.28 10.16 -11.83
CA GLU A 327 17.12 10.99 -11.52
C GLU A 327 17.49 12.48 -11.50
N LEU A 328 18.63 12.84 -10.89
CA LEU A 328 19.12 14.22 -10.90
C LEU A 328 19.38 14.73 -12.31
N ARG A 329 20.03 13.92 -13.15
CA ARG A 329 20.26 14.26 -14.55
C ARG A 329 18.97 14.50 -15.32
N ASN A 330 17.98 13.62 -15.12
CA ASN A 330 16.69 13.77 -15.78
C ASN A 330 15.94 15.02 -15.28
N ALA A 331 15.93 15.27 -13.97
CA ALA A 331 15.29 16.43 -13.37
C ALA A 331 15.88 17.75 -13.89
N VAL A 332 17.22 17.88 -13.92
CA VAL A 332 17.91 19.05 -14.49
C VAL A 332 17.52 19.23 -15.96
N ARG A 333 17.59 18.16 -16.75
CA ARG A 333 17.28 18.24 -18.18
C ARG A 333 15.83 18.63 -18.44
N GLU A 334 14.88 18.02 -17.73
CA GLU A 334 13.46 18.30 -17.88
C GLU A 334 13.11 19.73 -17.44
N PHE A 335 13.66 20.17 -16.31
CA PHE A 335 13.46 21.53 -15.82
C PHE A 335 14.01 22.59 -16.79
N GLU A 336 15.20 22.37 -17.36
CA GLU A 336 15.77 23.27 -18.37
C GLU A 336 15.05 23.24 -19.71
N VAL A 337 14.51 22.10 -20.14
CA VAL A 337 13.71 22.02 -21.36
C VAL A 337 12.43 22.84 -21.23
N VAL A 338 11.80 22.82 -20.06
CA VAL A 338 10.55 23.54 -19.80
C VAL A 338 10.79 25.04 -19.54
N HIS A 339 11.79 25.39 -18.72
CA HIS A 339 12.00 26.75 -18.21
C HIS A 339 13.25 27.46 -18.75
N GLY A 340 13.99 26.85 -19.68
CA GLY A 340 15.32 27.32 -20.10
C GLY A 340 15.39 28.80 -20.54
N ARG A 341 14.34 29.35 -21.15
CA ARG A 341 14.28 30.79 -21.51
C ARG A 341 14.18 31.70 -20.28
N GLN A 342 13.47 31.26 -19.24
CA GLN A 342 13.30 31.99 -17.98
C GLN A 342 14.50 31.80 -17.05
N LEU A 343 15.30 30.76 -17.25
CA LEU A 343 16.53 30.51 -16.49
C LEU A 343 17.75 31.24 -17.05
N ALA A 344 17.60 32.02 -18.14
CA ALA A 344 18.70 32.75 -18.76
C ALA A 344 19.23 33.91 -17.91
N THR A 345 18.37 34.55 -17.11
CA THR A 345 18.76 35.57 -16.13
C THR A 345 18.17 35.25 -14.76
N TRP A 346 18.85 35.73 -13.72
CA TRP A 346 18.41 35.50 -12.34
C TRP A 346 17.02 36.08 -12.04
N GLU A 347 16.75 37.29 -12.53
CA GLU A 347 15.49 38.01 -12.28
C GLU A 347 14.28 37.28 -12.87
N SER A 348 14.45 36.60 -14.02
CA SER A 348 13.40 35.74 -14.58
C SER A 348 13.38 34.35 -13.94
N ALA A 349 14.51 33.87 -13.43
CA ALA A 349 14.60 32.57 -12.77
C ALA A 349 13.91 32.58 -11.39
N SER A 350 13.93 33.69 -10.66
CA SER A 350 13.18 33.82 -9.41
C SER A 350 11.66 33.69 -9.58
N ALA A 351 11.14 33.95 -10.78
CA ALA A 351 9.72 33.80 -11.08
C ALA A 351 9.28 32.33 -11.20
N VAL A 352 10.22 31.38 -11.29
CA VAL A 352 9.95 29.93 -11.34
C VAL A 352 10.40 29.19 -10.08
N ALA A 353 10.59 29.91 -8.98
CA ALA A 353 11.10 29.35 -7.72
C ALA A 353 10.14 28.33 -7.08
N ASP A 354 8.82 28.55 -7.20
CA ASP A 354 7.80 27.63 -6.66
C ASP A 354 7.71 26.34 -7.47
N GLU A 355 7.86 26.41 -8.79
CA GLU A 355 7.97 25.26 -9.67
C GLU A 355 9.28 24.51 -9.46
N ALA A 356 10.39 25.23 -9.23
CA ALA A 356 11.67 24.64 -8.84
C ALA A 356 11.57 23.89 -7.51
N LEU A 357 10.84 24.45 -6.53
CA LEU A 357 10.56 23.79 -5.24
C LEU A 357 9.76 22.50 -5.44
N THR A 358 8.73 22.53 -6.30
CA THR A 358 7.90 21.37 -6.62
C THR A 358 8.70 20.26 -7.33
N ALA A 359 9.55 20.63 -8.29
CA ALA A 359 10.44 19.68 -8.98
C ALA A 359 11.48 19.08 -8.02
N LEU A 360 11.95 19.87 -7.04
CA LEU A 360 12.91 19.41 -6.04
C LEU A 360 12.28 18.49 -5.00
N ASP A 361 11.02 18.75 -4.61
CA ASP A 361 10.20 17.82 -3.82
C ASP A 361 10.04 16.48 -4.54
N GLU A 362 9.91 16.46 -5.87
CA GLU A 362 9.86 15.22 -6.65
C GLU A 362 11.20 14.49 -6.71
N VAL A 363 12.33 15.18 -6.62
CA VAL A 363 13.65 14.53 -6.54
C VAL A 363 13.89 13.91 -5.17
N ILE A 364 13.47 14.58 -4.10
CA ILE A 364 13.65 14.10 -2.72
C ILE A 364 12.59 13.04 -2.36
N ALA A 365 11.36 13.18 -2.90
CA ALA A 365 10.21 12.32 -2.65
C ALA A 365 9.50 11.99 -3.99
N PRO A 366 10.08 11.13 -4.85
CA PRO A 366 9.56 10.87 -6.19
C PRO A 366 8.09 10.47 -6.20
N LYS A 367 7.28 11.32 -6.86
CA LYS A 367 5.92 10.97 -7.25
C LYS A 367 6.00 9.87 -8.30
N ILE A 368 5.79 8.64 -7.85
CA ILE A 368 5.51 7.54 -8.77
C ILE A 368 4.16 7.88 -9.44
N LEU A 369 4.22 8.17 -10.75
CA LEU A 369 3.08 8.34 -11.67
C LEU A 369 2.45 7.00 -12.00
#